data_AF-A0A378L7K7-F1
#
_entry.id   AF-A0A378L7K7-F1
#
_cell.length_a   1.000
_cell.length_b   1.000
_cell.length_c   1.000
_cell.angle_alpha   90.00
_cell.angle_beta   90.00
_cell.angle_gamma   90.00
#
_symmetry.space_group_name_H-M   'P 1'
#
loop_
_entity.id
_entity.type
_entity.pdbx_description
1 polymer ?
#
loop_
_entity_poly.entity_id
_entity_poly.type
_entity_poly.pdbx_seq_one_letter_code
_entity_poly.pdbx_strand_id
1 'polypeptide(L)'
;MQSKSEKKYEAVVLVKDSGGPAGPGHVSVTFVKKEEGGTPKKSHTSFFPGAFGSILTGLSFGSIPVLGQVEKNPEVDFKEANHVLRKEITKEEYKKGTATQDEFHKDTTTGKNVYAVFGTANPISEVVCDTYCKSHVEGDAFSGIPPEMERIAEKPEIHNCASSVTKVLKGSGLHSFSNPIIPTFFTQELKQHGFEEVDKKAMENIFK
;
A
#
# COMPACT_ATOMS: atom_id res chain seq x y z
N MET A 1 23.61 34.29 13.74
CA MET A 1 22.98 33.57 12.62
C MET A 1 22.48 32.24 13.15
N GLN A 2 21.18 32.05 13.33
CA GLN A 2 20.63 30.73 13.67
C GLN A 2 20.75 29.85 12.42
N SER A 3 21.46 28.72 12.53
CA SER A 3 21.53 27.75 11.44
C SER A 3 20.12 27.23 11.19
N LYS A 4 19.67 27.29 9.93
CA LYS A 4 18.36 26.78 9.54
C LYS A 4 18.39 25.27 9.76
N SER A 5 17.54 24.73 10.63
CA SER A 5 17.51 23.29 10.92
C SER A 5 17.34 22.49 9.63
N GLU A 6 18.21 21.49 9.45
CA GLU A 6 18.23 20.66 8.25
C GLU A 6 17.03 19.71 8.27
N LYS A 7 16.29 19.66 7.15
CA LYS A 7 15.12 18.77 7.01
C LYS A 7 15.53 17.50 6.31
N LYS A 8 15.23 16.35 6.92
CA LYS A 8 15.48 15.04 6.32
C LYS A 8 14.17 14.42 5.84
N TYR A 9 14.23 13.75 4.70
CA TYR A 9 13.10 13.06 4.10
C TYR A 9 13.47 11.61 3.87
N GLU A 10 12.57 10.71 4.22
CA GLU A 10 12.81 9.27 4.16
C GLU A 10 11.60 8.56 3.57
N ALA A 11 11.83 7.53 2.77
CA ALA A 11 10.86 6.49 2.48
C ALA A 11 11.16 5.29 3.40
N VAL A 12 10.16 4.84 4.14
CA VAL A 12 10.27 3.69 5.05
C VAL A 12 9.27 2.63 4.59
N VAL A 13 9.74 1.43 4.28
CA VAL A 13 8.90 0.28 3.95
C VAL A 13 8.89 -0.69 5.12
N LEU A 14 7.69 -1.10 5.51
CA LEU A 14 7.43 -2.05 6.58
C LEU A 14 7.05 -3.37 5.92
N VAL A 15 7.84 -4.42 6.17
CA VAL A 15 7.62 -5.74 5.57
C VAL A 15 7.33 -6.75 6.68
N LYS A 16 6.20 -7.43 6.55
CA LYS A 16 5.81 -8.59 7.34
C LYS A 16 5.94 -9.83 6.45
N ASP A 17 6.72 -10.80 6.90
CA ASP A 17 6.97 -12.02 6.14
C ASP A 17 5.74 -12.92 6.07
N SER A 18 5.56 -13.57 4.92
CA SER A 18 4.57 -14.62 4.73
C SER A 18 4.97 -15.89 5.48
N GLY A 19 3.98 -16.60 6.04
CA GLY A 19 4.16 -17.93 6.62
C GLY A 19 4.67 -17.95 8.06
N GLY A 20 4.79 -16.79 8.71
CA GLY A 20 5.05 -16.69 10.14
C GLY A 20 3.81 -16.89 11.02
N PRO A 21 3.97 -16.99 12.35
CA PRO A 21 2.85 -17.10 13.29
C PRO A 21 1.92 -15.87 13.27
N ALA A 22 2.38 -14.75 12.72
CA ALA A 22 1.62 -13.51 12.57
C ALA A 22 0.66 -13.52 11.36
N GLY A 23 0.62 -14.59 10.55
CA GLY A 23 -0.36 -14.77 9.48
C GLY A 23 0.17 -14.43 8.08
N PRO A 24 -0.70 -13.93 7.16
CA PRO A 24 -0.28 -13.61 5.80
C PRO A 24 0.74 -12.47 5.81
N GLY A 25 1.67 -12.51 4.85
CA GLY A 25 2.65 -11.45 4.67
C GLY A 25 1.97 -10.15 4.27
N HIS A 26 2.61 -9.03 4.58
CA HIS A 26 2.10 -7.71 4.27
C HIS A 26 3.25 -6.74 3.98
N VAL A 27 2.99 -5.72 3.17
CA VAL A 27 3.96 -4.66 2.92
C VAL A 27 3.24 -3.32 2.82
N SER A 28 3.83 -2.32 3.44
CA SER A 28 3.31 -0.95 3.45
C SER A 28 4.44 0.08 3.45
N VAL A 29 4.13 1.30 3.05
CA VAL A 29 5.11 2.37 2.87
C VAL A 29 4.71 3.64 3.62
N THR A 30 5.68 4.25 4.27
CA THR A 30 5.55 5.52 4.99
C THR A 30 6.60 6.51 4.50
N PHE A 31 6.16 7.68 4.02
CA PHE A 31 7.04 8.82 3.83
C PHE A 31 7.15 9.62 5.11
N VAL A 32 8.37 9.86 5.56
CA VAL A 32 8.67 10.55 6.81
C VAL A 32 9.43 11.84 6.49
N LYS A 33 8.96 12.94 7.09
CA LYS A 33 9.69 14.21 7.12
C LYS A 33 10.10 14.52 8.55
N LYS A 34 11.42 14.59 8.78
CA LYS A 34 12.02 14.94 10.07
C LYS A 34 12.47 16.40 10.04
N GLU A 35 12.10 17.14 11.09
CA GLU A 35 12.61 18.47 11.37
C GLU A 35 13.27 18.43 12.75
N GLU A 36 14.46 19.02 12.88
CA GLU A 36 15.20 19.00 14.16
C GLU A 36 14.35 19.61 15.28
N GLY A 37 14.16 18.86 16.37
CA GLY A 37 13.33 19.25 17.51
C GLY A 37 11.81 19.21 17.28
N GLY A 38 11.33 18.74 16.12
CA GLY A 38 9.91 18.66 15.80
C GLY A 38 9.37 17.23 15.72
N THR A 39 8.04 17.09 15.84
CA THR A 39 7.35 15.81 15.62
C THR A 39 7.44 15.41 14.13
N PRO A 40 7.86 14.19 13.80
CA PRO A 40 7.91 13.73 12.42
C PRO A 40 6.53 13.77 11.74
N LYS A 41 6.48 14.29 10.52
CA LYS A 41 5.27 14.17 9.69
C LYS A 41 5.33 12.87 8.91
N LYS A 42 4.22 12.13 8.92
CA LYS A 42 4.08 10.81 8.32
C LYS A 42 2.96 10.81 7.29
N SER A 43 3.18 10.15 6.17
CA SER A 43 2.14 9.80 5.20
C SER A 43 2.30 8.33 4.86
N HIS A 44 1.24 7.54 4.99
CA HIS A 44 1.32 6.08 5.02
C HIS A 44 0.28 5.45 4.08
N THR A 45 0.67 4.36 3.43
CA THR A 45 -0.22 3.52 2.64
C THR A 45 0.00 2.08 3.02
N SER A 46 -1.06 1.48 3.54
CA SER A 46 -1.20 0.06 3.82
C SER A 46 -2.49 -0.43 3.19
N PHE A 47 -2.40 -1.24 2.13
CA PHE A 47 -3.55 -1.66 1.33
C PHE A 47 -3.92 -3.11 1.59
N PHE A 48 -5.16 -3.35 2.00
CA PHE A 48 -5.66 -4.66 2.42
C PHE A 48 -7.14 -4.84 2.00
N PRO A 49 -7.68 -6.07 2.00
CA PRO A 49 -9.08 -6.28 1.66
C PRO A 49 -9.96 -5.75 2.79
N GLY A 50 -11.10 -5.14 2.47
CA GLY A 50 -12.06 -4.73 3.51
C GLY A 50 -12.60 -5.93 4.32
N ALA A 51 -13.31 -5.68 5.43
CA ALA A 51 -13.77 -6.75 6.34
C ALA A 51 -14.57 -7.87 5.64
N PHE A 52 -15.58 -7.51 4.83
CA PHE A 52 -16.31 -8.48 4.01
C PHE A 52 -15.46 -9.06 2.88
N GLY A 53 -14.60 -8.23 2.29
CA GLY A 53 -13.64 -8.65 1.26
C GLY A 53 -12.72 -9.76 1.75
N SER A 54 -12.22 -9.64 2.98
CA SER A 54 -11.32 -10.62 3.61
C SER A 54 -11.92 -12.02 3.69
N ILE A 55 -13.23 -12.12 3.94
CA ILE A 55 -13.96 -13.40 3.97
C ILE A 55 -14.02 -14.00 2.56
N LEU A 56 -14.42 -13.21 1.55
CA LEU A 56 -14.49 -13.65 0.16
C LEU A 56 -13.11 -14.01 -0.40
N THR A 57 -12.10 -13.22 -0.06
CA THR A 57 -10.70 -13.50 -0.38
C THR A 57 -10.26 -14.82 0.25
N GLY A 58 -10.60 -15.09 1.51
CA GLY A 58 -10.29 -16.37 2.16
C GLY A 58 -10.95 -17.57 1.47
N LEU A 59 -12.24 -17.48 1.15
CA LEU A 59 -13.00 -18.54 0.49
C LEU A 59 -12.58 -18.79 -0.96
N SER A 60 -12.14 -17.74 -1.66
CA SER A 60 -11.69 -17.81 -3.06
C SER A 60 -10.19 -18.03 -3.21
N PHE A 61 -9.48 -18.29 -2.10
CA PHE A 61 -8.01 -18.35 -2.07
C PHE A 61 -7.36 -17.13 -2.71
N GLY A 62 -7.98 -15.95 -2.56
CA GLY A 62 -7.48 -14.68 -3.07
C GLY A 62 -7.70 -14.42 -4.56
N SER A 63 -8.56 -15.22 -5.21
CA SER A 63 -8.84 -15.13 -6.65
C SER A 63 -9.90 -14.11 -7.04
N ILE A 64 -10.78 -13.74 -6.10
CA ILE A 64 -11.85 -12.76 -6.36
C ILE A 64 -11.36 -11.39 -5.88
N PRO A 65 -11.28 -10.39 -6.78
CA PRO A 65 -11.06 -9.00 -6.39
C PRO A 65 -12.21 -8.50 -5.51
N VAL A 66 -11.85 -7.76 -4.47
CA VAL A 66 -12.78 -7.19 -3.49
C VAL A 66 -12.49 -5.72 -3.30
N LEU A 67 -13.41 -4.98 -2.70
CA LEU A 67 -13.14 -3.59 -2.31
C LEU A 67 -11.96 -3.56 -1.33
N GLY A 68 -10.96 -2.77 -1.68
CA GLY A 68 -9.80 -2.55 -0.82
C GLY A 68 -10.07 -1.50 0.23
N GLN A 69 -9.22 -1.47 1.25
CA GLN A 69 -9.16 -0.45 2.28
C GLN A 69 -7.71 0.00 2.45
N VAL A 70 -7.54 1.27 2.86
CA VAL A 70 -6.23 1.82 3.19
C VAL A 70 -6.18 2.21 4.66
N GLU A 71 -5.15 1.76 5.37
CA GLU A 71 -4.82 2.24 6.71
C GLU A 71 -3.80 3.38 6.59
N LYS A 72 -4.08 4.47 7.30
CA LYS A 72 -3.26 5.70 7.33
C LYS A 72 -2.35 5.74 8.55
N ASN A 73 -2.67 4.98 9.60
CA ASN A 73 -1.84 4.87 10.79
C ASN A 73 -0.80 3.74 10.63
N PRO A 74 0.50 4.06 10.51
CA PRO A 74 1.53 3.05 10.36
C PRO A 74 1.85 2.25 11.64
N GLU A 75 1.24 2.56 12.78
CA GLU A 75 1.61 1.96 14.07
C GLU A 75 1.39 0.44 14.11
N VAL A 76 0.28 -0.05 13.56
CA VAL A 76 -0.04 -1.49 13.52
C VAL A 76 0.96 -2.21 12.62
N ASP A 77 1.13 -1.74 11.39
CA ASP A 77 2.09 -2.28 10.44
C ASP A 77 3.52 -2.27 10.99
N PHE A 78 3.90 -1.20 11.68
CA PHE A 78 5.20 -1.10 12.31
C PHE A 78 5.36 -2.16 13.40
N LYS A 79 4.35 -2.36 14.26
CA LYS A 79 4.37 -3.41 15.30
C LYS A 79 4.46 -4.82 14.69
N GLU A 80 3.78 -5.07 13.59
CA GLU A 80 3.78 -6.40 12.95
C GLU A 80 4.96 -6.66 12.01
N ALA A 81 5.64 -5.62 11.53
CA ALA A 81 6.75 -5.78 10.60
C ALA A 81 7.91 -6.60 11.17
N ASN A 82 8.39 -7.55 10.36
CA ASN A 82 9.62 -8.30 10.56
C ASN A 82 10.83 -7.46 10.15
N HIS A 83 10.68 -6.69 9.07
CA HIS A 83 11.73 -5.83 8.53
C HIS A 83 11.26 -4.39 8.42
N VAL A 84 12.15 -3.47 8.78
CA VAL A 84 11.97 -2.03 8.57
C VAL A 84 13.08 -1.57 7.64
N LEU A 85 12.72 -1.18 6.42
CA LEU A 85 13.67 -0.74 5.41
C LEU A 85 13.51 0.75 5.19
N ARG A 86 14.60 1.53 5.23
CA ARG A 86 14.58 2.97 5.01
C ARG A 86 15.43 3.36 3.82
N LYS A 87 15.10 4.49 3.19
CA LYS A 87 15.94 5.17 2.21
C LYS A 87 15.80 6.68 2.40
N GLU A 88 16.91 7.41 2.50
CA GLU A 88 16.88 8.87 2.40
C GLU A 88 16.48 9.27 0.99
N ILE A 89 15.58 10.24 0.88
CA ILE A 89 15.04 10.73 -0.39
C ILE A 89 15.11 12.25 -0.45
N THR A 90 14.99 12.79 -1.65
CA THR A 90 14.88 14.23 -1.87
C THR A 90 13.52 14.75 -1.41
N LYS A 91 13.44 16.07 -1.21
CA LYS A 91 12.18 16.76 -0.90
C LYS A 91 11.16 16.59 -2.01
N GLU A 92 11.62 16.58 -3.26
CA GLU A 92 10.82 16.42 -4.47
C GLU A 92 10.21 15.02 -4.52
N GLU A 93 11.02 13.97 -4.27
CA GLU A 93 10.54 12.59 -4.17
C GLU A 93 9.54 12.43 -3.03
N TYR A 94 9.80 13.01 -1.86
CA TYR A 94 8.84 13.01 -0.74
C TYR A 94 7.49 13.59 -1.15
N LYS A 95 7.48 14.78 -1.76
CA LYS A 95 6.23 15.44 -2.18
C LYS A 95 5.45 14.62 -3.20
N LYS A 96 6.15 14.04 -4.18
CA LYS A 96 5.53 13.17 -5.18
C LYS A 96 4.96 11.91 -4.52
N GLY A 97 5.75 11.28 -3.64
CA GLY A 97 5.32 10.10 -2.88
C GLY A 97 4.05 10.36 -2.07
N THR A 98 4.00 11.47 -1.31
CA THR A 98 2.79 11.83 -0.55
C THR A 98 1.60 12.10 -1.46
N ALA A 99 1.80 12.79 -2.59
CA ALA A 99 0.72 13.06 -3.54
C ALA A 99 0.18 11.76 -4.18
N THR A 100 1.06 10.83 -4.53
CA THR A 100 0.67 9.51 -5.04
C THR A 100 -0.06 8.68 -3.98
N GLN A 101 0.31 8.79 -2.70
CA GLN A 101 -0.46 8.15 -1.62
C GLN A 101 -1.87 8.73 -1.53
N ASP A 102 -2.01 10.05 -1.52
CA ASP A 102 -3.32 10.72 -1.44
C ASP A 102 -4.22 10.34 -2.63
N GLU A 103 -3.66 10.29 -3.84
CA GLU A 103 -4.37 9.83 -5.05
C GLU A 103 -4.79 8.36 -4.93
N PHE A 104 -3.87 7.47 -4.51
CA PHE A 104 -4.19 6.05 -4.33
C PHE A 104 -5.28 5.83 -3.29
N HIS A 105 -5.28 6.61 -2.20
CA HIS A 105 -6.30 6.55 -1.16
C HIS A 105 -7.65 7.00 -1.71
N LYS A 106 -7.67 8.13 -2.45
CA LYS A 106 -8.88 8.63 -3.11
C LYS A 106 -9.44 7.57 -4.06
N ASP A 107 -8.62 7.02 -4.93
CA ASP A 107 -9.01 5.98 -5.89
C ASP A 107 -9.50 4.70 -5.19
N THR A 108 -8.96 4.37 -4.02
CA THR A 108 -9.49 3.25 -3.22
C THR A 108 -10.87 3.58 -2.67
N THR A 109 -11.07 4.78 -2.14
CA THR A 109 -12.38 5.19 -1.58
C THR A 109 -13.48 5.31 -2.64
N THR A 110 -13.12 5.62 -3.89
CA THR A 110 -14.07 5.67 -5.02
C THR A 110 -14.24 4.31 -5.71
N GLY A 111 -13.60 3.24 -5.21
CA GLY A 111 -13.67 1.90 -5.79
C GLY A 111 -12.85 1.72 -7.08
N LYS A 112 -12.08 2.73 -7.50
CA LYS A 112 -11.16 2.64 -8.65
C LYS A 112 -9.97 1.71 -8.38
N ASN A 113 -9.57 1.50 -7.12
CA ASN A 113 -8.62 0.46 -6.75
C ASN A 113 -9.33 -0.67 -6.00
N VAL A 114 -9.22 -1.90 -6.52
CA VAL A 114 -9.73 -3.12 -5.87
C VAL A 114 -8.56 -3.99 -5.39
N TYR A 115 -8.79 -4.78 -4.35
CA TYR A 115 -7.80 -5.67 -3.75
C TYR A 115 -7.96 -7.10 -4.26
N ALA A 116 -6.88 -7.75 -4.69
CA ALA A 116 -6.81 -9.20 -4.90
C ALA A 116 -5.43 -9.70 -4.47
N VAL A 117 -5.33 -10.82 -3.75
CA VAL A 117 -4.05 -11.30 -3.15
C VAL A 117 -2.94 -11.44 -4.20
N PHE A 118 -3.26 -12.05 -5.34
CA PHE A 118 -2.32 -12.28 -6.43
C PHE A 118 -2.32 -11.17 -7.47
N GLY A 119 -3.05 -10.07 -7.24
CA GLY A 119 -3.22 -8.99 -8.20
C GLY A 119 -3.65 -9.50 -9.57
N THR A 120 -3.01 -8.98 -10.62
CA THR A 120 -3.20 -9.39 -12.03
C THR A 120 -2.46 -10.68 -12.40
N ALA A 121 -1.65 -11.25 -11.51
CA ALA A 121 -0.96 -12.51 -11.80
C ALA A 121 -1.91 -13.73 -11.81
N ASN A 122 -3.10 -13.59 -11.22
CA ASN A 122 -4.16 -14.58 -11.35
C ASN A 122 -5.11 -14.16 -12.50
N PRO A 123 -5.16 -14.91 -13.62
CA PRO A 123 -5.99 -14.55 -14.77
C PRO A 123 -7.49 -14.58 -14.44
N ILE A 124 -7.90 -15.33 -13.41
CA ILE A 124 -9.29 -15.35 -12.94
C ILE A 124 -9.68 -13.99 -12.36
N SER A 125 -8.74 -13.30 -11.69
CA SER A 125 -8.99 -11.97 -11.13
C SER A 125 -9.44 -10.97 -12.20
N GLU A 126 -8.82 -11.01 -13.39
CA GLU A 126 -9.17 -10.13 -14.50
C GLU A 126 -10.57 -10.44 -15.06
N VAL A 127 -10.89 -11.72 -15.27
CA VAL A 127 -12.20 -12.14 -15.77
C VAL A 127 -13.33 -11.78 -14.80
N VAL A 128 -13.10 -12.01 -13.50
CA VAL A 128 -14.06 -11.66 -12.45
C VAL A 128 -14.21 -10.15 -12.34
N CYS A 129 -13.11 -9.40 -12.40
CA CYS A 129 -13.15 -7.94 -12.40
C CYS A 129 -13.94 -7.42 -13.61
N ASP A 130 -13.68 -7.91 -14.82
CA ASP A 130 -14.40 -7.50 -16.02
C ASP A 130 -15.90 -7.79 -15.93
N THR A 131 -16.28 -8.91 -15.31
CA THR A 131 -17.68 -9.27 -15.11
C THR A 131 -18.35 -8.38 -14.05
N TYR A 132 -17.66 -8.13 -12.93
CA TYR A 132 -18.13 -7.25 -11.85
C TYR A 132 -18.28 -5.79 -12.30
N CYS A 133 -17.37 -5.32 -13.16
CA CYS A 133 -17.42 -3.98 -13.75
C CYS A 133 -18.64 -3.81 -14.62
N LYS A 134 -18.92 -4.80 -15.50
CA LYS A 134 -20.09 -4.75 -16.39
C LYS A 134 -21.39 -4.66 -15.60
N SER A 135 -21.54 -5.46 -14.54
CA SER A 135 -22.77 -5.45 -13.74
C SER A 135 -22.97 -4.15 -12.92
N HIS A 136 -21.90 -3.51 -12.45
CA HIS A 136 -21.99 -2.23 -11.72
C HIS A 136 -22.17 -1.01 -12.65
N VAL A 137 -21.68 -1.08 -13.89
CA VAL A 137 -21.88 -0.03 -14.89
C VAL A 137 -23.30 -0.08 -15.47
N GLU A 138 -23.89 -1.26 -15.61
CA GLU A 138 -25.22 -1.46 -16.23
C GLU A 138 -26.40 -1.29 -15.27
N GLY A 139 -26.16 -1.14 -13.95
CA GLY A 139 -27.20 -0.82 -12.97
C GLY A 139 -28.05 -2.00 -12.50
N ASP A 140 -27.68 -3.23 -12.85
CA ASP A 140 -28.33 -4.42 -12.31
C ASP A 140 -27.77 -4.73 -10.92
N ALA A 141 -28.53 -4.29 -9.93
CA ALA A 141 -28.25 -4.42 -8.51
C ALA A 141 -28.08 -5.90 -8.11
N PHE A 142 -26.84 -6.30 -7.81
CA PHE A 142 -26.61 -7.39 -6.86
C PHE A 142 -27.16 -6.90 -5.50
N SER A 143 -28.29 -7.45 -5.08
CA SER A 143 -29.24 -6.93 -4.08
C SER A 143 -28.75 -6.89 -2.61
N GLY A 144 -27.45 -6.68 -2.37
CA GLY A 144 -26.86 -6.57 -1.04
C GLY A 144 -25.73 -5.55 -0.90
N ILE A 145 -25.40 -4.80 -1.96
CA ILE A 145 -24.36 -3.77 -1.92
C ILE A 145 -25.05 -2.40 -1.77
N PRO A 146 -24.64 -1.55 -0.80
CA PRO A 146 -25.28 -0.26 -0.55
C PRO A 146 -25.29 0.61 -1.82
N PRO A 147 -26.41 1.31 -2.10
CA PRO A 147 -26.65 2.05 -3.35
C PRO A 147 -25.81 3.32 -3.53
N GLU A 148 -24.82 3.56 -2.68
CA GLU A 148 -24.04 4.80 -2.64
C GLU A 148 -22.67 4.72 -3.32
N MET A 149 -22.36 3.61 -4.01
CA MET A 149 -21.25 3.59 -4.96
C MET A 149 -21.70 4.27 -6.26
N GLU A 150 -21.33 5.55 -6.42
CA GLU A 150 -21.35 6.25 -7.69
C GLU A 150 -20.86 5.33 -8.81
N ARG A 151 -21.53 5.35 -9.98
CA ARG A 151 -21.12 4.57 -11.15
C ARG A 151 -19.65 4.82 -11.43
N ILE A 152 -18.82 3.80 -11.21
CA ILE A 152 -17.40 3.87 -11.56
C ILE A 152 -17.34 3.86 -13.09
N ALA A 153 -17.10 5.04 -13.68
CA ALA A 153 -17.08 5.21 -15.14
C ALA A 153 -15.87 4.53 -15.81
N GLU A 154 -14.86 4.17 -15.03
CA GLU A 154 -13.62 3.55 -15.49
C GLU A 154 -13.45 2.14 -14.89
N LYS A 155 -12.81 1.23 -15.64
CA LYS A 155 -12.45 -0.10 -15.13
C LYS A 155 -11.52 0.06 -13.91
N PRO A 156 -11.86 -0.51 -12.74
CA PRO A 156 -10.99 -0.52 -11.57
C PRO A 156 -9.65 -1.20 -11.85
N GLU A 157 -8.61 -0.69 -11.23
CA GLU A 157 -7.29 -1.31 -11.20
C GLU A 157 -7.23 -2.34 -10.06
N ILE A 158 -6.71 -3.52 -10.39
CA ILE A 158 -6.50 -4.59 -9.41
C ILE A 158 -5.13 -4.43 -8.78
N HIS A 159 -5.11 -4.24 -7.46
CA HIS A 159 -3.90 -4.12 -6.65
C HIS A 159 -3.83 -5.18 -5.55
N ASN A 160 -2.64 -5.38 -5.01
CA ASN A 160 -2.40 -6.06 -3.75
C ASN A 160 -1.50 -5.17 -2.87
N CYS A 161 -1.12 -5.64 -1.68
CA CYS A 161 -0.25 -4.85 -0.79
C CYS A 161 1.07 -4.48 -1.50
N ALA A 162 1.71 -5.44 -2.17
CA ALA A 162 2.97 -5.24 -2.88
C ALA A 162 2.88 -4.28 -4.08
N SER A 163 1.84 -4.42 -4.91
CA SER A 163 1.65 -3.56 -6.10
C SER A 163 1.30 -2.13 -5.69
N SER A 164 0.55 -1.95 -4.59
CA SER A 164 0.22 -0.64 -4.06
C SER A 164 1.48 0.11 -3.58
N VAL A 165 2.35 -0.58 -2.82
CA VAL A 165 3.65 -0.03 -2.40
C VAL A 165 4.53 0.26 -3.61
N THR A 166 4.57 -0.64 -4.59
CA THR A 166 5.33 -0.42 -5.82
C THR A 166 4.83 0.80 -6.59
N LYS A 167 3.50 0.96 -6.74
CA LYS A 167 2.88 2.12 -7.41
C LYS A 167 3.26 3.42 -6.71
N VAL A 168 3.19 3.44 -5.38
CA VAL A 168 3.54 4.60 -4.56
C VAL A 168 5.03 4.96 -4.65
N LEU A 169 5.94 3.97 -4.53
CA LEU A 169 7.38 4.19 -4.68
C LEU A 169 7.72 4.68 -6.09
N LYS A 170 7.15 4.07 -7.14
CA LYS A 170 7.35 4.53 -8.52
C LYS A 170 6.82 5.95 -8.74
N GLY A 171 5.67 6.27 -8.17
CA GLY A 171 5.10 7.62 -8.21
C GLY A 171 5.99 8.67 -7.53
N SER A 172 6.75 8.27 -6.50
CA SER A 172 7.72 9.15 -5.84
C SER A 172 8.96 9.44 -6.70
N GLY A 173 9.18 8.73 -7.82
CA GLY A 173 10.39 8.82 -8.65
C GLY A 173 11.35 7.64 -8.50
N LEU A 174 11.05 6.69 -7.62
CA LEU A 174 11.83 5.48 -7.40
C LEU A 174 11.39 4.43 -8.44
N HIS A 175 11.85 4.57 -9.69
CA HIS A 175 11.30 3.82 -10.84
C HIS A 175 11.84 2.40 -11.06
N SER A 176 12.96 2.05 -10.44
CA SER A 176 13.73 0.83 -10.76
C SER A 176 13.20 -0.47 -10.14
N PHE A 177 12.06 -0.45 -9.45
CA PHE A 177 11.58 -1.57 -8.64
C PHE A 177 10.78 -2.57 -9.47
N SER A 178 11.13 -3.84 -9.37
CA SER A 178 10.22 -4.93 -9.70
C SER A 178 9.09 -5.00 -8.66
N ASN A 179 7.92 -5.50 -9.05
CA ASN A 179 6.82 -5.73 -8.11
C ASN A 179 6.81 -7.22 -7.71
N PRO A 180 7.45 -7.63 -6.61
CA PRO A 180 7.36 -9.00 -6.17
C PRO A 180 5.95 -9.26 -5.64
N ILE A 181 5.27 -10.26 -6.20
CA ILE A 181 3.90 -10.62 -5.80
C ILE A 181 3.83 -11.02 -4.32
N ILE A 182 4.90 -11.65 -3.80
CA ILE A 182 4.98 -12.16 -2.43
C ILE A 182 5.72 -11.15 -1.54
N PRO A 183 5.13 -10.67 -0.44
CA PRO A 183 5.73 -9.67 0.45
C PRO A 183 7.12 -10.03 0.99
N THR A 184 7.40 -11.30 1.28
CA THR A 184 8.72 -11.76 1.75
C THR A 184 9.86 -11.40 0.78
N PHE A 185 9.60 -11.37 -0.53
CA PHE A 185 10.63 -11.03 -1.51
C PHE A 185 10.86 -9.52 -1.68
N PHE A 186 9.99 -8.69 -1.08
CA PHE A 186 10.08 -7.24 -1.14
C PHE A 186 11.36 -6.72 -0.45
N THR A 187 11.81 -7.38 0.64
CA THR A 187 13.03 -7.01 1.36
C THR A 187 14.28 -7.07 0.48
N GLN A 188 14.47 -8.15 -0.29
CA GLN A 188 15.64 -8.30 -1.16
C GLN A 188 15.61 -7.29 -2.31
N GLU A 189 14.44 -7.10 -2.94
CA GLU A 189 14.24 -6.12 -4.00
C GLU A 189 14.59 -4.70 -3.51
N LEU A 190 14.04 -4.27 -2.37
CA LEU A 190 14.29 -2.95 -1.82
C LEU A 190 15.78 -2.69 -1.54
N LYS A 191 16.49 -3.68 -0.99
CA LYS A 191 17.93 -3.58 -0.72
C LYS A 191 18.74 -3.35 -1.99
N GLN A 192 18.37 -3.99 -3.10
CA GLN A 192 19.04 -3.77 -4.40
C GLN A 192 18.89 -2.33 -4.90
N HIS A 193 17.87 -1.60 -4.44
CA HIS A 193 17.63 -0.20 -4.79
C HIS A 193 18.01 0.79 -3.69
N GLY A 194 18.93 0.39 -2.82
CA GLY A 194 19.54 1.28 -1.81
C GLY A 194 18.66 1.57 -0.61
N PHE A 195 17.67 0.72 -0.32
CA PHE A 195 17.07 0.70 1.01
C PHE A 195 17.97 -0.05 1.99
N GLU A 196 18.13 0.51 3.17
CA GLU A 196 18.86 -0.08 4.28
C GLU A 196 17.88 -0.63 5.30
N GLU A 197 18.11 -1.87 5.73
CA GLU A 197 17.38 -2.41 6.87
C GLU A 197 17.86 -1.74 8.15
N VAL A 198 16.93 -1.32 8.99
CA VAL A 198 17.20 -0.65 10.25
C VAL A 198 16.57 -1.38 11.42
N ASP A 199 17.24 -1.27 12.57
CA ASP A 199 16.70 -1.79 13.81
C ASP A 199 15.37 -1.09 14.14
N LYS A 200 14.37 -1.92 14.43
CA LYS A 200 13.01 -1.46 14.75
C LYS A 200 12.99 -0.47 15.92
N LYS A 201 13.81 -0.68 16.95
CA LYS A 201 13.90 0.22 18.11
C LYS A 201 14.40 1.61 17.71
N ALA A 202 15.29 1.71 16.72
CA ALA A 202 15.78 2.99 16.22
C ALA A 202 14.67 3.84 15.55
N MET A 203 13.57 3.21 15.13
CA MET A 203 12.44 3.86 14.47
C MET A 203 11.23 4.06 15.39
N GLU A 204 11.24 3.56 16.62
CA GLU A 204 10.08 3.62 17.52
C GLU A 204 9.56 5.05 17.75
N ASN A 205 10.44 6.03 17.94
CA ASN A 205 10.06 7.42 18.18
C ASN A 205 9.44 8.12 16.95
N ILE A 206 9.52 7.49 15.78
CA ILE A 206 8.88 7.98 14.57
C ILE A 206 7.46 7.42 14.49
N PHE A 207 7.26 6.15 14.87
CA PHE A 207 6.01 5.44 14.67
C PHE A 207 5.05 5.44 15.87
N LYS A 208 5.56 5.67 17.09
CA LYS A 208 4.77 6.02 18.28
C LYS A 208 4.24 7.46 18.19
#